data_AF-A0A5N3P775-F1
#
_entry.id   AF-A0A5N3P775-F1
#
_cell.length_a   1.000
_cell.length_b   1.000
_cell.length_c   1.000
_cell.angle_alpha   90.00
_cell.angle_beta   90.00
_cell.angle_gamma   90.00
#
_symmetry.space_group_name_H-M   'P 1'
#
loop_
_entity.id
_entity.type
_entity.pdbx_description
1 polymer ?
#
loop_
_entity_poly.entity_id
_entity_poly.type
_entity_poly.pdbx_seq_one_letter_code
_entity_poly.pdbx_strand_id
1 'polypeptide(L)'
;MSDCRLTIRSGSPRPPLGRKGASGPAKTSRATARCPARRVRQARAALATTTTTRLGQPTRAGSVRSWTARRESGKPWAADIHVTPDGRFLYASERTTSTLAAFRVDPENGTLTPIDSYSTAQQPRAFGIDPSGRYLLAVGQLSNSMRSYSIDLSSGSLTMLKEYPIGRNTNWVEFVRLP
;
A
#
# COMPACT_ATOMS: atom_id res chain seq x y z
N MET A 1 -12.57 7.68 19.46
CA MET A 1 -12.16 7.28 18.09
C MET A 1 -12.05 8.58 17.31
N SER A 2 -10.85 8.95 16.86
CA SER A 2 -10.62 10.21 16.15
C SER A 2 -11.14 10.12 14.72
N ASP A 3 -11.94 11.07 14.28
CA ASP A 3 -12.39 11.15 12.89
C ASP A 3 -11.20 11.42 11.97
N CYS A 4 -11.07 10.61 10.91
CA CYS A 4 -10.02 10.74 9.89
C CYS A 4 -10.65 11.10 8.55
N ARG A 5 -10.06 12.05 7.84
CA ARG A 5 -10.49 12.52 6.52
C ARG A 5 -9.42 12.20 5.48
N LEU A 6 -9.84 11.66 4.35
CA LEU A 6 -9.00 11.47 3.18
C LEU A 6 -8.93 12.75 2.33
N THR A 7 -7.73 13.16 1.94
CA THR A 7 -7.50 14.23 0.96
C THR A 7 -6.75 13.67 -0.25
N ILE A 8 -7.22 13.99 -1.45
CA ILE A 8 -6.60 13.60 -2.72
C ILE A 8 -6.30 14.88 -3.50
N ARG A 9 -5.04 15.06 -3.94
CA ARG A 9 -4.67 16.19 -4.81
C ARG A 9 -4.43 15.72 -6.23
N SER A 10 -4.92 16.50 -7.18
CA SER A 10 -4.64 16.37 -8.61
C SER A 10 -3.79 17.52 -9.10
N GLY A 11 -2.75 17.20 -9.88
CA GLY A 11 -1.99 18.21 -10.62
C GLY A 11 -2.76 18.65 -11.87
N SER A 12 -2.55 19.88 -12.32
CA SER A 12 -2.94 20.25 -13.70
C SER A 12 -2.20 19.36 -14.71
N PRO A 13 -2.83 18.93 -15.82
CA PRO A 13 -2.12 18.21 -16.88
C PRO A 13 -0.87 19.00 -17.28
N ARG A 14 0.28 18.33 -17.43
CA ARG A 14 1.43 18.98 -18.06
C ARG A 14 1.05 19.26 -19.51
N PRO A 15 1.22 20.49 -20.01
CA PRO A 15 1.07 20.74 -21.45
C PRO A 15 2.07 19.85 -22.21
N PRO A 16 1.75 19.45 -23.46
CA PRO A 16 2.68 18.70 -24.30
C PRO A 16 4.03 19.44 -24.38
N LEU A 17 5.12 18.68 -24.39
CA LEU A 17 6.49 19.20 -24.49
C LEU A 17 6.56 20.17 -25.69
N GLY A 18 6.74 21.46 -25.40
CA GLY A 18 6.81 22.51 -26.42
C GLY A 18 5.94 23.74 -26.18
N ARG A 19 4.98 23.73 -25.24
CA ARG A 19 4.22 24.93 -24.86
C ARG A 19 4.50 25.34 -23.41
N LYS A 20 5.30 26.39 -23.20
CA LYS A 20 5.38 27.10 -21.92
C LYS A 20 4.10 27.91 -21.73
N GLY A 21 3.05 27.27 -21.22
CA GLY A 21 1.84 27.92 -20.72
C GLY A 21 1.80 27.84 -19.20
N ALA A 22 1.51 28.96 -18.53
CA ALA A 22 1.42 29.07 -17.08
C ALA A 22 0.54 27.94 -16.49
N SER A 23 1.08 27.20 -15.53
CA SER A 23 0.30 26.23 -14.76
C SER A 23 -0.74 26.99 -13.93
N GLY A 24 -2.02 26.87 -14.31
CA GLY A 24 -3.14 27.32 -13.48
C GLY A 24 -3.18 26.57 -12.14
N PRO A 25 -3.88 27.09 -11.13
CA PRO A 25 -3.88 26.52 -9.79
C PRO A 25 -4.37 25.06 -9.81
N ALA A 26 -3.71 24.20 -9.03
CA ALA A 26 -4.09 22.81 -8.87
C ALA A 26 -5.55 22.71 -8.43
N LYS A 27 -6.39 22.02 -9.21
CA LYS A 27 -7.78 21.75 -8.80
C LYS A 27 -7.74 20.71 -7.69
N THR A 28 -8.12 21.09 -6.47
CA THR A 28 -8.31 20.16 -5.35
C THR A 28 -9.73 19.61 -5.38
N SER A 29 -9.92 18.35 -5.77
CA SER A 29 -11.20 17.67 -5.58
C SER A 29 -11.24 17.04 -4.18
N ARG A 30 -12.24 17.41 -3.38
CA ARG A 30 -12.37 17.00 -1.97
C ARG A 30 -13.38 15.86 -1.86
N ALA A 31 -12.92 14.63 -1.67
CA ALA A 31 -13.81 13.50 -1.38
C ALA A 31 -13.83 13.22 0.13
N THR A 32 -15.01 13.09 0.75
CA THR A 32 -15.18 12.69 2.15
C THR A 32 -15.72 11.27 2.23
N ALA A 33 -14.96 10.36 2.83
CA ALA A 33 -15.44 9.04 3.22
C ALA A 33 -15.20 8.86 4.73
N ARG A 34 -16.21 8.38 5.47
CA ARG A 34 -16.07 7.97 6.89
C ARG A 34 -15.52 6.54 6.93
N CYS A 35 -14.54 6.27 7.77
CA CYS A 35 -14.13 4.89 8.07
C CYS A 35 -15.30 4.12 8.73
N PRO A 36 -15.61 2.89 8.30
CA PRO A 36 -16.64 2.09 8.97
C PRO A 36 -16.15 1.63 10.36
N ALA A 37 -16.94 1.92 11.39
CA ALA A 37 -16.70 1.50 12.77
C ALA A 37 -17.08 0.01 13.00
N ARG A 38 -16.27 -0.64 13.84
CA ARG A 38 -16.30 -2.03 14.37
C ARG A 38 -17.62 -2.82 14.34
N ARG A 39 -17.47 -4.14 14.15
CA ARG A 39 -17.82 -5.14 15.19
C ARG A 39 -16.69 -6.15 15.35
N VAL A 40 -16.12 -6.21 16.55
CA VAL A 40 -15.16 -7.25 16.99
C VAL A 40 -15.98 -8.34 17.65
N ARG A 41 -15.95 -9.58 17.13
CA ARG A 41 -16.35 -10.76 17.92
C ARG A 41 -15.10 -11.34 18.55
N GLN A 42 -15.11 -11.44 19.87
CA GLN A 42 -14.12 -12.16 20.67
C GLN A 42 -14.28 -13.66 20.42
N ALA A 43 -13.18 -14.38 20.28
CA ALA A 43 -13.13 -15.82 20.53
C ALA A 43 -12.01 -16.09 21.53
N ARG A 44 -12.38 -16.75 22.62
CA ARG A 44 -11.55 -17.10 23.78
C ARG A 44 -10.53 -18.20 23.44
N ALA A 45 -9.45 -18.18 24.21
CA ALA A 45 -8.41 -19.19 24.28
C ALA A 45 -8.90 -20.57 24.71
N ALA A 46 -8.20 -21.61 24.27
CA ALA A 46 -8.16 -22.94 24.90
C ALA A 46 -6.69 -23.39 25.05
N LEU A 47 -6.40 -23.96 26.22
CA LEU A 47 -5.10 -24.43 26.70
C LEU A 47 -4.85 -25.91 26.37
N ALA A 48 -3.55 -26.26 26.38
CA ALA A 48 -2.92 -27.60 26.51
C ALA A 48 -3.04 -28.55 25.29
N THR A 49 -1.99 -29.29 24.88
CA THR A 49 -1.15 -30.17 25.71
C THR A 49 0.21 -30.41 25.05
N THR A 50 1.27 -30.48 25.86
CA THR A 50 2.65 -30.76 25.45
C THR A 50 2.84 -32.25 25.16
N THR A 51 3.20 -32.60 23.92
CA THR A 51 3.74 -33.93 23.58
C THR A 51 5.16 -33.79 23.09
N THR A 52 6.11 -34.11 23.97
CA THR A 52 7.52 -34.28 23.67
C THR A 52 7.69 -35.41 22.65
N THR A 53 8.11 -35.09 21.43
CA THR A 53 8.60 -36.08 20.46
C THR A 53 10.04 -35.77 20.08
N ARG A 54 10.82 -36.85 20.13
CA ARG A 54 12.29 -36.98 20.07
C ARG A 54 12.91 -36.42 18.77
N LEU A 55 14.12 -35.89 18.92
CA LEU A 55 15.03 -35.33 17.92
C LEU A 55 14.98 -36.04 16.55
N GLY A 56 14.43 -35.33 15.55
CA GLY A 56 14.60 -35.59 14.12
C GLY A 56 15.47 -34.49 13.51
N GLN A 57 16.41 -34.91 12.66
CA GLN A 57 17.44 -34.10 12.00
C GLN A 57 16.87 -32.86 11.26
N PRO A 58 17.66 -31.78 11.11
CA PRO A 58 17.20 -30.56 10.44
C PRO A 58 16.90 -30.86 8.96
N THR A 59 15.63 -30.93 8.62
CA THR A 59 15.17 -30.98 7.24
C THR A 59 15.39 -29.61 6.60
N ARG A 60 16.46 -29.57 5.80
CA ARG A 60 16.66 -28.78 4.57
C ARG A 60 15.88 -27.47 4.51
N ALA A 61 16.62 -26.38 4.72
CA ALA A 61 16.26 -25.00 4.46
C ALA A 61 15.11 -24.86 3.46
N GLY A 62 13.98 -24.32 3.95
CA GLY A 62 12.85 -23.97 3.11
C GLY A 62 13.34 -23.17 1.92
N SER A 63 13.01 -23.67 0.72
CA SER A 63 13.24 -23.03 -0.56
C SER A 63 12.95 -21.53 -0.45
N VAL A 64 14.01 -20.71 -0.46
CA VAL A 64 13.88 -19.28 -0.74
C VAL A 64 13.30 -19.23 -2.14
N ARG A 65 12.01 -18.90 -2.25
CA ARG A 65 11.39 -18.65 -3.54
C ARG A 65 12.27 -17.63 -4.25
N SER A 66 12.94 -18.07 -5.32
CA SER A 66 13.74 -17.20 -6.16
C SER A 66 12.78 -16.16 -6.72
N TRP A 67 12.85 -14.95 -6.17
CA TRP A 67 12.16 -13.78 -6.66
C TRP A 67 12.92 -13.30 -7.91
N THR A 68 12.87 -14.09 -8.99
CA THR A 68 13.12 -13.52 -10.31
C THR A 68 11.92 -12.64 -10.61
N ALA A 69 12.03 -11.37 -10.22
CA ALA A 69 11.14 -10.32 -10.68
C ALA A 69 10.98 -10.52 -12.19
N ARG A 70 9.75 -10.83 -12.62
CA ARG A 70 9.42 -10.92 -14.05
C ARG A 70 9.90 -9.60 -14.64
N ARG A 71 10.95 -9.62 -15.47
CA ARG A 71 11.46 -8.41 -16.13
C ARG A 71 10.43 -8.00 -17.16
N GLU A 72 9.39 -7.30 -16.71
CA GLU A 72 8.52 -6.57 -17.60
C GLU A 72 9.34 -5.45 -18.25
N SER A 73 9.16 -5.31 -19.56
CA SER A 73 9.95 -4.43 -20.41
C SER A 73 9.71 -2.97 -20.03
N GLY A 74 10.67 -2.37 -19.32
CA GLY A 74 10.70 -0.93 -19.08
C GLY A 74 11.70 -0.54 -17.99
N LYS A 75 12.15 0.71 -18.02
CA LYS A 75 13.01 1.26 -16.96
C LYS A 75 12.20 1.33 -15.66
N PRO A 76 12.71 0.83 -14.52
CA PRO A 76 12.05 0.99 -13.23
C PRO A 76 11.76 2.47 -12.94
N TRP A 77 10.53 2.74 -12.54
CA TRP A 77 10.03 4.08 -12.24
C TRP A 77 9.29 4.10 -10.90
N ALA A 78 10.03 3.83 -9.82
CA ALA A 78 9.53 3.95 -8.46
C ALA A 78 9.04 5.38 -8.15
N ALA A 79 8.09 5.52 -7.23
CA ALA A 79 7.47 6.81 -6.95
C ALA A 79 7.32 7.14 -5.46
N ASP A 80 6.66 6.28 -4.68
CA ASP A 80 6.30 6.57 -3.30
C ASP A 80 6.61 5.38 -2.38
N ILE A 81 6.79 5.64 -1.09
CA ILE A 81 7.18 4.66 -0.08
C ILE A 81 6.57 5.01 1.28
N HIS A 82 5.96 4.04 1.95
CA HIS A 82 5.35 4.21 3.27
C HIS A 82 5.56 2.98 4.15
N VAL A 83 5.71 3.22 5.45
CA VAL A 83 5.83 2.17 6.47
C VAL A 83 4.55 2.17 7.30
N THR A 84 4.08 0.99 7.71
CA THR A 84 2.94 0.88 8.61
C THR A 84 3.24 1.56 9.96
N PRO A 85 2.22 2.08 10.67
CA PRO A 85 2.43 2.78 11.95
C PRO A 85 3.13 1.94 13.04
N ASP A 86 3.04 0.62 12.94
CA ASP A 86 3.69 -0.33 13.84
C ASP A 86 5.12 -0.71 13.40
N GLY A 87 5.61 -0.15 12.29
CA GLY A 87 6.95 -0.38 11.76
C GLY A 87 7.17 -1.73 11.09
N ARG A 88 6.16 -2.61 11.03
CA ARG A 88 6.36 -4.02 10.63
C ARG A 88 6.39 -4.25 9.12
N PHE A 89 5.75 -3.38 8.35
CA PHE A 89 5.62 -3.54 6.91
C PHE A 89 5.94 -2.25 6.17
N LEU A 90 6.61 -2.39 5.03
CA LEU A 90 6.94 -1.32 4.10
C LEU A 90 6.32 -1.63 2.75
N TYR A 91 5.72 -0.61 2.14
CA TYR A 91 5.20 -0.69 0.77
C TYR A 91 5.89 0.34 -0.11
N ALA A 92 6.05 0.03 -1.40
CA ALA A 92 6.60 0.94 -2.38
C ALA A 92 5.84 0.84 -3.69
N SER A 93 5.56 1.98 -4.35
CA SER A 93 4.86 1.99 -5.64
C SER A 93 5.84 2.09 -6.82
N GLU A 94 5.52 1.38 -7.91
CA GLU A 94 6.29 1.36 -9.15
C GLU A 94 5.37 1.63 -10.35
N ARG A 95 5.75 2.63 -11.16
CA ARG A 95 4.86 3.25 -12.16
C ARG A 95 4.86 2.55 -13.51
N THR A 96 5.94 1.88 -13.89
CA THR A 96 6.07 1.21 -15.19
C THR A 96 5.21 -0.05 -15.23
N THR A 97 5.31 -0.88 -14.19
CA THR A 97 4.55 -2.14 -14.02
C THR A 97 3.21 -1.93 -13.32
N SER A 98 2.98 -0.72 -12.77
CA SER A 98 1.77 -0.39 -11.99
C SER A 98 1.54 -1.34 -10.81
N THR A 99 2.58 -1.48 -9.99
CA THR A 99 2.59 -2.40 -8.84
C THR A 99 2.85 -1.70 -7.51
N LEU A 100 2.42 -2.36 -6.43
CA LEU A 100 2.83 -2.09 -5.05
C LEU A 100 3.68 -3.26 -4.56
N ALA A 101 4.96 -3.04 -4.33
CA ALA A 101 5.83 -4.01 -3.69
C ALA A 101 5.65 -3.94 -2.16
N ALA A 102 5.53 -5.10 -1.51
CA ALA A 102 5.39 -5.23 -0.07
C ALA A 102 6.60 -5.93 0.54
N PHE A 103 7.05 -5.42 1.68
CA PHE A 103 8.20 -5.93 2.43
C PHE A 103 7.88 -6.01 3.91
N ARG A 104 8.43 -7.02 4.57
CA ARG A 104 8.51 -7.11 6.03
C ARG A 104 9.78 -6.42 6.49
N VAL A 105 9.67 -5.61 7.53
CA VAL A 105 10.79 -4.90 8.15
C VAL A 105 11.27 -5.70 9.35
N ASP A 106 12.58 -5.93 9.42
CA ASP A 106 13.23 -6.44 10.63
C ASP A 106 13.33 -5.32 11.68
N PRO A 107 12.77 -5.49 12.90
CA PRO A 107 12.74 -4.42 13.90
C PRO A 107 14.11 -4.11 14.52
N GLU A 108 15.08 -5.03 14.42
CA GLU A 108 16.40 -4.86 15.04
C GLU A 108 17.36 -4.09 14.14
N ASN A 109 17.31 -4.35 12.83
CA ASN A 109 18.29 -3.83 11.87
C ASN A 109 17.68 -3.11 10.65
N GLY A 110 16.35 -3.07 10.53
CA GLY A 110 15.65 -2.40 9.43
C GLY A 110 15.77 -3.09 8.07
N THR A 111 16.32 -4.31 8.01
CA THR A 111 16.41 -5.06 6.75
C THR A 111 15.03 -5.44 6.22
N LEU A 112 14.92 -5.49 4.89
CA LEU A 112 13.66 -5.72 4.21
C LEU A 112 13.62 -7.13 3.63
N THR A 113 12.62 -7.92 4.04
CA THR A 113 12.30 -9.21 3.41
C THR A 113 11.12 -9.02 2.45
N PRO A 114 11.24 -9.34 1.15
CA PRO A 114 10.11 -9.28 0.22
C PRO A 114 8.95 -10.17 0.67
N ILE A 115 7.72 -9.64 0.61
CA ILE A 115 6.49 -10.39 0.86
C ILE A 115 5.86 -10.78 -0.47
N ASP A 116 5.45 -9.78 -1.27
CA ASP A 116 4.79 -9.97 -2.57
C ASP A 116 4.75 -8.64 -3.37
N SER A 117 4.23 -8.70 -4.59
CA SER A 117 3.93 -7.55 -5.44
C SER A 117 2.50 -7.58 -5.95
N TYR A 118 1.79 -6.47 -5.81
CA TYR A 118 0.36 -6.37 -6.11
C TYR A 118 0.11 -5.43 -7.28
N SER A 119 -0.62 -5.89 -8.30
CA SER A 119 -1.12 -5.01 -9.36
C SER A 119 -2.09 -3.97 -8.77
N THR A 120 -1.95 -2.71 -9.20
CA THR A 120 -2.74 -1.59 -8.69
C THR A 120 -3.26 -0.69 -9.81
N ALA A 121 -3.77 0.49 -9.44
CA ALA A 121 -4.22 1.51 -10.38
C ALA A 121 -3.06 1.94 -11.30
N GLN A 122 -3.34 2.26 -12.57
CA GLN A 122 -2.29 2.49 -13.55
C GLN A 122 -1.44 3.72 -13.20
N GLN A 123 -0.12 3.54 -13.26
CA GLN A 123 0.88 4.56 -12.94
C GLN A 123 0.68 5.12 -11.50
N PRO A 124 0.81 4.26 -10.45
CA PRO A 124 0.54 4.62 -9.06
C PRO A 124 1.59 5.60 -8.53
N ARG A 125 1.25 6.90 -8.55
CA ARG A 125 2.20 7.96 -8.19
C ARG A 125 2.31 8.19 -6.70
N ALA A 126 1.20 7.99 -5.99
CA ALA A 126 1.14 8.13 -4.55
C ALA A 126 0.25 7.03 -3.98
N PHE A 127 0.51 6.67 -2.74
CA PHE A 127 -0.41 5.90 -1.93
C PHE A 127 -0.31 6.35 -0.47
N GLY A 128 -1.18 5.87 0.39
CA GLY A 128 -1.14 6.18 1.81
C GLY A 128 -1.65 5.03 2.64
N ILE A 129 -1.11 4.89 3.84
CA ILE A 129 -1.56 3.94 4.85
C ILE A 129 -2.38 4.71 5.88
N ASP A 130 -3.53 4.17 6.25
CA ASP A 130 -4.37 4.82 7.24
C ASP A 130 -3.70 4.80 8.63
N PRO A 131 -4.02 5.74 9.55
CA PRO A 131 -3.38 5.80 10.86
C PRO A 131 -3.56 4.54 11.73
N SER A 132 -4.54 3.68 11.44
CA SER A 132 -4.69 2.38 12.13
C SER A 132 -3.80 1.28 11.56
N GLY A 133 -3.16 1.50 10.41
CA GLY A 133 -2.31 0.51 9.73
C GLY A 133 -3.08 -0.63 9.08
N ARG A 134 -4.40 -0.52 8.91
CA ARG A 134 -5.28 -1.60 8.45
C ARG A 134 -5.67 -1.45 6.99
N TYR A 135 -5.52 -0.26 6.42
CA TYR A 135 -5.94 0.08 5.08
C TYR A 135 -4.86 0.85 4.34
N LEU A 136 -4.77 0.57 3.04
CA LEU A 136 -3.91 1.27 2.10
C LEU A 136 -4.76 1.81 0.94
N LEU A 137 -4.50 3.05 0.53
CA LEU A 137 -5.15 3.68 -0.63
C LEU A 137 -4.09 4.05 -1.65
N ALA A 138 -4.18 3.51 -2.87
CA ALA A 138 -3.28 3.81 -3.98
C ALA A 138 -4.01 4.56 -5.09
N VAL A 139 -3.40 5.65 -5.58
CA VAL A 139 -3.98 6.50 -6.63
C VAL A 139 -3.22 6.35 -7.95
N GLY A 140 -3.95 5.99 -9.00
CA GLY A 140 -3.43 5.87 -10.34
C GLY A 140 -3.47 7.21 -11.09
N GLN A 141 -2.30 7.72 -11.46
CA GLN A 141 -2.21 8.99 -12.19
C GLN A 141 -2.79 8.86 -13.61
N LEU A 142 -2.60 7.71 -14.25
CA LEU A 142 -3.06 7.45 -15.61
C LEU A 142 -4.50 6.93 -15.65
N SER A 143 -4.86 6.03 -14.73
CA SER A 143 -6.22 5.45 -14.69
C SER A 143 -7.29 6.41 -14.19
N ASN A 144 -6.92 7.51 -13.51
CA ASN A 144 -7.85 8.41 -12.83
C ASN A 144 -8.74 7.64 -11.83
N SER A 145 -8.17 6.64 -11.18
CA SER A 145 -8.85 5.80 -10.20
C SER A 145 -8.03 5.64 -8.92
N MET A 146 -8.71 5.37 -7.81
CA MET A 146 -8.11 5.01 -6.54
C MET A 146 -8.53 3.58 -6.18
N ARG A 147 -7.58 2.74 -5.77
CA ARG A 147 -7.87 1.43 -5.20
C ARG A 147 -7.63 1.43 -3.69
N SER A 148 -8.56 0.85 -2.94
CA SER A 148 -8.42 0.61 -1.51
C SER A 148 -8.11 -0.84 -1.23
N TYR A 149 -7.23 -1.08 -0.27
CA TYR A 149 -6.77 -2.40 0.15
C TYR A 149 -6.93 -2.55 1.66
N SER A 150 -7.20 -3.77 2.13
CA SER A 150 -6.95 -4.14 3.54
C SER A 150 -5.55 -4.73 3.67
N ILE A 151 -4.89 -4.39 4.76
CA ILE A 151 -3.60 -4.95 5.16
C ILE A 151 -3.85 -6.09 6.16
N ASP A 152 -3.38 -7.29 5.84
CA ASP A 152 -3.30 -8.37 6.82
C ASP A 152 -2.21 -8.05 7.84
N LEU A 153 -2.60 -7.83 9.10
CA LEU A 153 -1.68 -7.39 10.16
C LEU A 153 -0.68 -8.46 10.61
N SER A 154 -0.80 -9.71 10.16
CA SER A 154 0.12 -10.77 10.51
C SER A 154 1.21 -10.98 9.45
N SER A 155 0.83 -10.84 8.18
CA SER A 155 1.66 -11.15 7.02
C SER A 155 2.07 -9.93 6.20
N GLY A 156 1.39 -8.80 6.35
CA GLY A 156 1.58 -7.61 5.51
C GLY A 156 0.94 -7.75 4.13
N SER A 157 0.17 -8.81 3.88
CA SER A 157 -0.45 -9.06 2.58
C SER A 157 -1.57 -8.06 2.28
N LEU A 158 -1.67 -7.62 1.02
CA LEU A 158 -2.73 -6.73 0.57
C LEU A 158 -3.88 -7.51 -0.06
N THR A 159 -5.11 -7.18 0.34
CA THR A 159 -6.34 -7.61 -0.36
C THR A 159 -7.04 -6.40 -0.93
N MET A 160 -7.24 -6.37 -2.26
CA MET A 160 -7.97 -5.28 -2.91
C MET A 160 -9.45 -5.34 -2.52
N LEU A 161 -9.97 -4.23 -2.02
CA LEU A 161 -11.36 -4.11 -1.56
C LEU A 161 -12.27 -3.48 -2.62
N LYS A 162 -11.86 -2.33 -3.15
CA LYS A 162 -12.69 -1.54 -4.07
C LYS A 162 -11.87 -0.55 -4.87
N GLU A 163 -12.36 -0.23 -6.06
CA GLU A 163 -11.87 0.85 -6.92
C GLU A 163 -12.90 2.00 -6.97
N TYR A 164 -12.39 3.23 -6.97
CA TYR A 164 -13.19 4.46 -6.97
C TYR A 164 -12.73 5.37 -8.11
N PRO A 165 -13.65 5.94 -8.91
CA PRO A 165 -13.29 6.98 -9.86
C PRO A 165 -12.87 8.25 -9.10
N ILE A 166 -11.80 8.90 -9.55
CA ILE A 166 -11.28 10.14 -8.95
C ILE A 166 -10.96 11.18 -10.05
N GLY A 167 -10.48 12.35 -9.63
CA GLY A 167 -10.04 13.41 -10.54
C GLY A 167 -8.86 12.99 -11.42
N ARG A 168 -8.67 13.71 -12.54
CA ARG A 168 -7.60 13.43 -13.49
C ARG A 168 -6.24 13.79 -12.92
N ASN A 169 -5.19 13.08 -13.36
CA ASN A 169 -3.81 13.41 -13.02
C ASN A 169 -3.57 13.52 -11.50
N THR A 170 -4.21 12.61 -10.75
CA THR A 170 -4.03 12.52 -9.31
C THR A 170 -2.58 12.16 -8.99
N ASN A 171 -1.97 12.89 -8.06
CA ASN A 171 -0.55 12.76 -7.76
C ASN A 171 -0.20 12.67 -6.27
N TRP A 172 -1.17 12.85 -5.37
CA TRP A 172 -0.93 12.80 -3.92
C TRP A 172 -2.16 12.34 -3.15
N VAL A 173 -1.94 11.62 -2.05
CA VAL A 173 -2.97 11.20 -1.11
C VAL A 173 -2.49 11.42 0.32
N GLU A 174 -3.39 11.85 1.21
CA GLU A 174 -3.07 12.12 2.61
C GLU A 174 -4.25 11.77 3.51
N PHE A 175 -3.96 11.12 4.64
CA PHE A 175 -4.91 10.94 5.73
C PHE A 175 -4.74 12.07 6.75
N VAL A 176 -5.77 12.88 6.91
CA VAL A 176 -5.80 14.02 7.83
C VAL A 176 -6.64 13.65 9.03
N ARG A 177 -6.04 13.62 10.22
CA ARG A 177 -6.79 13.52 11.48
C ARG A 177 -7.49 14.85 11.74
N LEU A 178 -8.79 14.79 12.01
CA LEU A 178 -9.55 15.98 12.40
C LEU A 178 -9.49 16.15 13.93
N PRO A 179 -9.47 17.40 14.43
CA PRO A 179 -9.50 17.71 15.86
C PRO A 179 -10.78 17.23 16.53
#